data_AF-A0A484LRT6-F1
#
_entry.id   AF-A0A484LRT6-F1
#
_cell.length_a   1.000
_cell.length_b   1.000
_cell.length_c   1.000
_cell.angle_alpha   90.00
_cell.angle_beta   90.00
_cell.angle_gamma   90.00
#
_symmetry.space_group_name_H-M   'P 1'
#
loop_
_entity.id
_entity.type
_entity.pdbx_description
1 polymer ?
#
loop_
_entity_poly.entity_id
_entity_poly.type
_entity_poly.pdbx_seq_one_letter_code
_entity_poly.pdbx_strand_id
1 'polypeptide(L)'
;MKGSFATRVSGSADLFKVNKRKPYHGINFVIAHDGFTLYDLVSYNNKHNDANGEGGNDGSNDNFSWNCGVEGETSDTNIKAIRSRQMKNFHLALMISQVSNALSTHAMTRVLCVA
;
A
#
# COMPACT_ATOMS: atom_id res chain seq x y z
N MET A 1 -5.24 9.12 15.67
CA MET A 1 -4.95 8.94 14.23
C MET A 1 -3.82 9.84 13.69
N LYS A 2 -3.83 11.18 13.90
CA LYS A 2 -2.76 12.06 13.37
C LYS A 2 -1.35 11.78 13.93
N GLY A 3 -1.26 11.45 15.23
CA GLY A 3 0.02 11.21 15.90
C GLY A 3 0.77 9.99 15.39
N SER A 4 0.08 8.87 15.14
CA SER A 4 0.73 7.64 14.64
C SER A 4 1.32 7.84 13.25
N PHE A 5 0.61 8.52 12.35
CA PHE A 5 1.14 8.85 11.03
C PHE A 5 2.38 9.75 11.12
N ALA A 6 2.32 10.81 11.93
CA ALA A 6 3.47 11.70 12.14
C ALA A 6 4.70 10.93 12.69
N THR A 7 4.49 9.99 13.60
CA THR A 7 5.54 9.11 14.12
C THR A 7 6.17 8.25 13.01
N ARG A 8 5.37 7.69 12.09
CA ARG A 8 5.91 6.89 10.97
C ARG A 8 6.72 7.74 10.00
N VAL A 9 6.20 8.92 9.63
CA VAL A 9 6.91 9.87 8.74
C VAL A 9 8.22 10.34 9.37
N SER A 10 8.22 10.64 10.67
CA SER A 10 9.39 11.12 11.44
C SER A 10 10.38 10.03 11.88
N GLY A 11 10.35 8.84 11.28
CA GLY A 11 11.39 7.85 11.50
C GLY A 11 11.07 6.77 12.54
N SER A 12 9.79 6.63 12.93
CA SER A 12 9.33 5.53 13.80
C SER A 12 10.13 5.42 15.10
N ALA A 13 10.39 6.56 15.75
CA ALA A 13 11.23 6.61 16.95
C ALA A 13 10.69 5.73 18.09
N ASP A 14 9.36 5.54 18.16
CA ASP A 14 8.71 4.61 19.08
C ASP A 14 9.16 3.15 18.92
N LEU A 15 9.51 2.73 17.70
CA LEU A 15 10.01 1.38 17.42
C LEU A 15 11.53 1.27 17.57
N PHE A 16 12.28 2.26 17.11
CA PHE A 16 13.74 2.15 16.97
C PHE A 16 14.54 2.72 18.15
N LYS A 17 14.00 3.73 18.85
CA LYS A 17 14.72 4.44 19.92
C LYS A 17 15.01 3.55 21.12
N VAL A 18 14.13 2.60 21.43
CA VAL A 18 14.27 1.66 22.56
C VAL A 18 15.57 0.86 22.46
N ASN A 19 15.97 0.50 21.24
CA ASN A 19 17.18 -0.29 20.97
C ASN A 19 18.36 0.55 20.49
N LYS A 20 18.33 1.88 20.71
CA LYS A 20 19.32 2.86 20.21
C LYS A 20 19.55 2.79 18.69
N ARG A 21 18.57 2.26 17.93
CA ARG A 21 18.63 2.19 16.46
C ARG A 21 18.19 3.54 15.90
N LYS A 22 18.92 3.99 14.87
CA LYS A 22 18.61 5.23 14.13
C LYS A 22 17.54 4.99 13.07
N PRO A 23 16.81 6.01 12.60
CA PRO A 23 15.72 5.86 11.63
C PRO A 23 16.08 5.05 10.38
N TYR A 24 17.29 5.20 9.82
CA TYR A 24 17.74 4.47 8.63
C TYR A 24 17.88 2.94 8.79
N HIS A 25 17.70 2.40 10.00
CA HIS A 25 17.64 0.95 10.21
C HIS A 25 16.25 0.36 9.91
N GLY A 26 15.24 1.20 9.72
CA GLY A 26 13.94 0.78 9.21
C GLY A 26 13.91 0.79 7.68
N ILE A 27 12.90 0.13 7.14
CA ILE A 27 12.49 0.28 5.74
C ILE A 27 11.00 0.57 5.76
N ASN A 28 10.61 1.71 5.18
CA ASN A 28 9.20 2.02 4.97
C ASN A 28 8.78 1.54 3.58
N PHE A 29 7.65 0.84 3.52
CA PHE A 29 7.01 0.38 2.30
C PHE A 29 5.48 0.50 2.44
N VAL A 30 4.80 0.77 1.32
CA VAL A 30 3.33 0.77 1.23
C VAL A 30 2.82 -0.48 0.54
N ILE A 31 3.59 -1.01 -0.41
CA ILE A 31 3.29 -2.23 -1.16
C ILE A 31 4.50 -3.17 -1.14
N ALA A 32 4.23 -4.46 -1.19
CA ALA A 32 5.22 -5.52 -1.33
C ALA A 32 4.91 -6.38 -2.56
N HIS A 33 5.54 -7.55 -2.68
CA HIS A 33 5.16 -8.54 -3.68
C HIS A 33 3.89 -9.28 -3.26
N ASP A 34 3.77 -9.61 -1.97
CA ASP A 34 2.57 -10.19 -1.39
C ASP A 34 1.52 -9.12 -1.13
N GLY A 35 0.28 -9.43 -1.51
CA GLY A 35 -0.88 -8.55 -1.35
C GLY A 35 -1.15 -7.68 -2.58
N PHE A 36 -1.77 -6.52 -2.35
CA PHE A 36 -2.16 -5.62 -3.43
C PHE A 36 -1.00 -4.85 -4.05
N THR A 37 -1.09 -4.66 -5.36
CA THR A 37 -0.33 -3.62 -6.05
C THR A 37 -0.82 -2.23 -5.63
N LEU A 38 -0.05 -1.18 -5.94
CA LEU A 38 -0.45 0.19 -5.57
C LEU A 38 -1.76 0.61 -6.24
N TYR A 39 -2.01 0.12 -7.45
CA TYR A 39 -3.26 0.37 -8.15
C TYR A 39 -4.42 -0.41 -7.53
N ASP A 40 -4.19 -1.67 -7.16
CA ASP A 40 -5.23 -2.49 -6.54
C ASP A 40 -5.62 -1.98 -5.16
N LEU A 41 -4.65 -1.45 -4.40
CA LEU A 41 -4.87 -0.80 -3.11
C LEU A 41 -5.88 0.36 -3.19
N VAL A 42 -5.97 1.03 -4.35
CA VAL A 42 -6.91 2.14 -4.59
C VAL A 42 -8.11 1.74 -5.46
N SER A 43 -8.19 0.47 -5.87
CA SER A 43 -9.20 -0.03 -6.81
C SER A 43 -10.05 -1.16 -6.27
N TYR A 44 -9.61 -1.88 -5.23
CA TYR A 44 -10.30 -3.04 -4.67
C TYR A 44 -10.38 -2.95 -3.15
N ASN A 45 -11.55 -3.27 -2.58
CA ASN A 45 -11.72 -3.43 -1.14
C ASN A 45 -11.50 -4.89 -0.71
N ASN A 46 -11.87 -5.85 -1.58
CA ASN A 46 -11.74 -7.27 -1.30
C ASN A 46 -10.67 -7.90 -2.18
N LYS A 47 -10.03 -8.96 -1.68
CA LYS A 47 -9.13 -9.80 -2.50
C LYS A 47 -9.95 -10.57 -3.54
N HIS A 48 -9.37 -10.80 -4.71
CA HIS A 48 -9.99 -11.52 -5.82
C HIS A 48 -9.02 -12.62 -6.29
N ASN A 49 -8.83 -13.63 -5.43
CA ASN A 49 -7.82 -14.68 -5.60
C ASN A 49 -8.39 -15.99 -6.16
N ASP A 50 -9.63 -15.98 -6.69
CA ASP A 50 -10.31 -17.21 -7.14
C ASP A 50 -9.51 -18.00 -8.18
N ALA A 51 -8.67 -17.31 -8.95
CA ALA A 51 -7.77 -17.92 -9.94
C ALA A 51 -6.71 -18.85 -9.32
N ASN A 52 -6.40 -18.72 -8.03
CA ASN A 52 -5.43 -19.54 -7.31
C ASN A 52 -5.99 -20.93 -6.97
N GLY A 53 -7.31 -21.13 -7.08
CA GLY A 53 -7.96 -22.43 -6.87
C GLY A 53 -8.14 -22.82 -5.41
N GLU A 54 -7.82 -21.93 -4.45
CA GLU A 54 -7.97 -22.16 -3.00
C GLU A 54 -9.32 -21.66 -2.46
N GLY A 55 -10.26 -21.32 -3.35
CA GLY A 55 -11.57 -20.79 -2.98
C GLY A 55 -11.51 -19.48 -2.20
N GLY A 56 -10.49 -18.65 -2.47
CA GLY A 56 -10.27 -17.36 -1.81
C GLY A 56 -9.81 -17.45 -0.35
N ASN A 57 -9.30 -18.61 0.09
CA ASN A 57 -8.77 -18.77 1.46
C ASN A 57 -7.32 -18.30 1.60
N ASP A 58 -6.64 -18.09 0.49
CA ASP A 58 -5.26 -17.60 0.37
C ASP A 58 -5.19 -16.07 0.44
N GLY A 59 -4.02 -15.53 0.82
CA GLY A 59 -3.78 -14.09 0.92
C GLY A 59 -4.44 -13.39 2.13
N SER A 60 -4.08 -12.12 2.34
CA SER A 60 -4.56 -11.32 3.47
C SER A 60 -6.00 -10.82 3.28
N ASN A 61 -6.80 -10.88 4.35
CA ASN A 61 -8.13 -10.27 4.38
C ASN A 61 -8.09 -8.78 4.77
N ASP A 62 -7.03 -8.36 5.45
CA ASP A 62 -6.87 -6.98 5.94
C ASP A 62 -5.85 -6.24 5.05
N ASN A 63 -6.32 -5.71 3.92
CA ASN A 63 -5.47 -4.99 2.96
C ASN A 63 -5.40 -3.47 3.22
N PHE A 64 -6.23 -2.94 4.13
CA PHE A 64 -6.35 -1.51 4.42
C PHE A 64 -6.52 -0.65 3.14
N SER A 65 -7.27 -1.18 2.18
CA SER A 65 -7.48 -0.60 0.86
C SER A 65 -8.74 0.25 0.79
N TRP A 66 -8.86 1.04 -0.29
CA TRP A 66 -10.09 1.76 -0.60
C TRP A 66 -10.26 1.90 -2.11
N ASN A 67 -11.30 1.27 -2.65
CA ASN A 67 -11.61 1.24 -4.08
C ASN A 67 -12.01 2.59 -4.72
N CYS A 68 -12.03 3.67 -3.93
CA CYS A 68 -12.39 5.03 -4.34
C CYS A 68 -13.82 5.18 -4.87
N GLY A 69 -14.73 4.26 -4.50
CA GLY A 69 -16.17 4.32 -4.75
C GLY A 69 -16.72 3.21 -5.65
N VAL A 70 -15.88 2.57 -6.47
CA VAL A 70 -16.27 1.45 -7.36
C VAL A 70 -15.26 0.34 -7.22
N GLU A 71 -15.73 -0.90 -7.06
CA GLU A 71 -14.86 -2.08 -6.99
C GLU A 71 -14.32 -2.43 -8.38
N GLY A 72 -12.99 -2.48 -8.50
CA GLY A 72 -12.27 -2.87 -9.71
C GLY A 72 -12.23 -1.82 -10.81
N GLU A 73 -12.13 -2.30 -12.05
CA GLU A 73 -12.01 -1.46 -13.25
C GLU A 73 -13.28 -0.63 -13.49
N THR A 74 -13.09 0.62 -13.90
CA THR A 74 -14.19 1.55 -14.15
C THR A 74 -13.86 2.48 -15.31
N SER A 75 -14.87 2.99 -16.01
CA SER A 75 -14.74 4.05 -17.02
C SER A 75 -14.96 5.45 -16.45
N ASP A 76 -15.37 5.58 -15.19
CA ASP A 76 -15.63 6.88 -14.55
C ASP A 76 -14.33 7.68 -14.37
N THR A 77 -14.26 8.82 -15.04
CA THR A 77 -13.10 9.72 -15.02
C THR A 77 -12.84 10.34 -13.65
N ASN A 78 -13.89 10.58 -12.85
CA ASN A 78 -13.75 11.15 -11.51
C ASN A 78 -13.08 10.15 -10.57
N ILE A 79 -13.48 8.88 -10.64
CA ILE A 79 -12.88 7.81 -9.84
C ILE A 79 -11.41 7.60 -10.24
N LYS A 80 -11.12 7.56 -11.56
CA LYS A 80 -9.73 7.47 -12.04
C LYS A 80 -8.86 8.62 -11.55
N ALA A 81 -9.39 9.84 -11.52
CA ALA A 81 -8.67 11.01 -11.01
C ALA A 81 -8.36 10.88 -9.51
N ILE A 82 -9.32 10.41 -8.71
CA ILE A 82 -9.12 10.17 -7.27
C ILE A 82 -8.07 9.07 -7.07
N ARG A 83 -8.16 7.95 -7.78
CA ARG A 83 -7.16 6.86 -7.72
C ARG A 83 -5.76 7.35 -8.04
N SER A 84 -5.61 8.12 -9.13
CA SER A 84 -4.33 8.74 -9.49
C SER A 84 -3.78 9.64 -8.38
N ARG A 85 -4.64 10.44 -7.76
CA ARG A 85 -4.26 11.29 -6.62
C ARG A 85 -3.83 10.46 -5.41
N GLN A 86 -4.55 9.38 -5.07
CA GLN A 86 -4.19 8.54 -3.93
C GLN A 86 -2.86 7.81 -4.15
N MET A 87 -2.61 7.27 -5.34
CA MET A 87 -1.31 6.67 -5.67
C MET A 87 -0.16 7.67 -5.49
N LYS A 88 -0.35 8.93 -5.90
CA LYS A 88 0.63 10.01 -5.68
C LYS A 88 0.78 10.35 -4.20
N ASN A 89 -0.30 10.36 -3.42
CA ASN A 89 -0.23 10.60 -1.97
C ASN A 89 0.58 9.53 -1.25
N PHE A 90 0.39 8.24 -1.59
CA PHE A 90 1.18 7.15 -1.03
C PHE A 90 2.66 7.27 -1.40
N HIS A 91 2.95 7.56 -2.67
CA HIS A 91 4.31 7.76 -3.12
C HIS A 91 4.98 8.95 -2.40
N LEU A 92 4.27 10.07 -2.27
CA LEU A 92 4.76 11.24 -1.53
C LEU A 92 5.02 10.90 -0.07
N ALA A 93 4.10 10.22 0.61
CA ALA A 93 4.23 9.85 2.02
C ALA A 93 5.46 8.97 2.28
N LEU A 94 5.79 8.06 1.36
CA LEU A 94 7.04 7.30 1.39
C LEU A 94 8.24 8.24 1.22
N MET A 95 8.28 9.01 0.14
CA MET A 95 9.47 9.80 -0.22
C MET A 95 9.85 10.88 0.80
N ILE A 96 8.89 11.42 1.55
CA ILE A 96 9.17 12.43 2.58
C ILE A 96 9.51 11.82 3.94
N SER A 97 9.43 10.49 4.10
CA SER A 97 9.72 9.86 5.38
C SER A 97 11.23 9.81 5.65
N GLN A 98 11.63 9.99 6.91
CA GLN A 98 13.04 10.05 7.34
C GLN A 98 13.80 8.71 7.30
N VAL A 99 13.13 7.64 6.90
CA VAL A 99 13.66 6.27 6.86
C VAL A 99 14.09 5.95 5.42
N SER A 100 14.93 4.92 5.24
CA SER A 100 15.16 4.33 3.92
C SER A 100 13.82 3.82 3.35
N ASN A 101 13.50 4.22 2.12
CA ASN A 101 12.22 3.91 1.49
C ASN A 101 12.41 2.86 0.39
N ALA A 102 11.51 1.88 0.35
CA ALA A 102 11.48 0.86 -0.70
C ALA A 102 10.21 1.00 -1.55
N LEU A 103 10.37 0.97 -2.86
CA LEU A 103 9.28 0.84 -3.83
C LEU A 103 9.44 -0.48 -4.56
N SER A 104 8.44 -1.36 -4.47
CA SER A 104 8.35 -2.51 -5.36
C SER A 104 7.91 -2.03 -6.74
N THR A 105 8.69 -2.35 -7.77
CA THR A 105 8.51 -1.85 -9.16
C THR A 105 7.37 -2.51 -9.93
N HIS A 106 6.54 -3.34 -9.30
CA HIS A 106 5.33 -3.92 -9.94
C HIS A 106 4.17 -2.91 -10.10
N ALA A 107 4.48 -1.61 -10.11
CA ALA A 107 3.52 -0.51 -10.13
C ALA A 107 2.85 -0.27 -11.50
N MET A 108 3.14 -1.06 -12.53
CA MET A 108 2.54 -0.93 -13.86
C MET A 108 2.23 -2.31 -14.44
N THR A 109 0.94 -2.64 -14.47
CA THR A 109 0.33 -3.65 -15.35
C THR A 109 0.55 -5.11 -14.95
N ARG A 110 -0.37 -5.66 -14.14
CA ARG A 110 -1.23 -6.83 -14.47
C ARG A 110 -1.91 -7.35 -13.21
N VAL A 111 -3.21 -7.60 -13.33
CA VAL A 111 -4.00 -8.44 -12.43
C VAL A 111 -3.30 -9.81 -12.35
N LEU A 112 -2.59 -10.04 -11.25
CA LEU A 112 -2.26 -11.35 -10.70
C LEU A 112 -1.70 -11.08 -9.29
N CYS A 113 -2.57 -11.05 -8.29
CA CYS A 113 -2.14 -11.35 -6.92
C CYS A 113 -1.63 -12.80 -6.95
N VAL A 114 -0.33 -12.98 -7.10
CA VAL A 114 0.34 -14.21 -6.68
C VAL A 114 0.80 -13.95 -5.25
N ALA A 115 -0.01 -14.42 -4.31
CA ALA A 115 0.42 -14.93 -3.02
C ALA A 115 -0.44 -16.17 -2.75
#